data_AF-A0A956IYZ5-F1
#
_entry.id   AF-A0A956IYZ5-F1
#
_cell.length_a   1.000
_cell.length_b   1.000
_cell.length_c   1.000
_cell.angle_alpha   90.00
_cell.angle_beta   90.00
_cell.angle_gamma   90.00
#
_symmetry.space_group_name_H-M   'P 1'
#
loop_
_entity.id
_entity.type
_entity.pdbx_description
1 polymer ?
#
loop_
_entity_poly.entity_id
_entity_poly.type
_entity_poly.pdbx_seq_one_letter_code
_entity_poly.pdbx_strand_id
1 'polypeptide(L)'
;MDLARRRFLQRAAAGLAALALPREVIAAGERRHLIVVFAQGGWDVTYALDPKARPACDVPAGRRTRYPGGLEIATGPGRPSVARFFEANASRAAVVNGLWVGSVAHVPSRVRVMTGTRSLRAPDVAAIFAATAAERDPSLAMPYVDLGGGARSGPLARYMGRVGATNQLVALLDRAKATRKGKRQGLGFDPDAAERQAIAAFVERRAAALASGPGAAGIDEYRASLGRAEALRQSPDLRALELGRTTSLAQQGALAIALFQAGIASAAYLDTRLDWDTHDDIADQETSHEALFAGLVELAAALDAAGLGERTTVA
;
A
#
# COMPACT_ATOMS: atom_id res chain seq x y z
N MET A 1 -30.92 38.83 0.42
CA MET A 1 -29.86 39.17 -0.54
C MET A 1 -29.77 38.03 -1.55
N ASP A 2 -30.38 38.18 -2.72
CA ASP A 2 -30.42 37.12 -3.74
C ASP A 2 -29.06 36.96 -4.42
N LEU A 3 -28.33 35.92 -4.05
CA LEU A 3 -27.18 35.46 -4.81
C LEU A 3 -27.68 34.73 -6.05
N ALA A 4 -27.78 35.46 -7.17
CA ALA A 4 -28.18 34.89 -8.45
C ALA A 4 -27.32 33.65 -8.78
N ARG A 5 -28.00 32.53 -9.07
CA ARG A 5 -27.45 31.19 -9.38
C ARG A 5 -26.22 31.20 -10.31
N ARG A 6 -26.18 32.16 -11.25
CA ARG A 6 -25.05 32.36 -12.18
C ARG A 6 -23.77 32.82 -11.48
N ARG A 7 -23.86 33.71 -10.49
CA ARG A 7 -22.71 34.16 -9.68
C ARG A 7 -22.22 33.06 -8.74
N PHE A 8 -23.11 32.22 -8.22
CA PHE A 8 -22.73 31.04 -7.44
C PHE A 8 -21.94 30.04 -8.28
N LEU A 9 -22.44 29.69 -9.47
CA LEU A 9 -21.76 28.74 -10.37
C LEU A 9 -20.43 29.29 -10.91
N GLN A 10 -20.33 30.59 -11.18
CA GLN A 10 -19.06 31.22 -11.59
C GLN A 10 -18.02 31.19 -10.47
N ARG A 11 -18.43 31.41 -9.21
CA ARG A 11 -17.54 31.30 -8.05
C ARG A 11 -17.17 29.85 -7.73
N ALA A 12 -18.08 28.91 -7.91
CA ALA A 12 -17.81 27.47 -7.77
C ALA A 12 -16.84 26.97 -8.84
N ALA A 13 -16.99 27.43 -10.09
CA ALA A 13 -16.07 27.12 -11.19
C ALA A 13 -14.68 27.75 -10.97
N ALA A 14 -14.60 28.97 -10.44
CA ALA A 14 -13.34 29.60 -10.07
C ALA A 14 -12.64 28.87 -8.90
N GLY A 15 -13.42 28.40 -7.91
CA GLY A 15 -12.92 27.57 -6.81
C GLY A 15 -12.43 26.19 -7.28
N LEU A 16 -13.14 25.55 -8.21
CA LEU A 16 -12.74 24.29 -8.83
C LEU A 16 -11.51 24.45 -9.73
N ALA A 17 -11.38 25.56 -10.45
CA ALA A 17 -10.19 25.87 -11.25
C ALA A 17 -8.96 26.11 -10.35
N ALA A 18 -9.13 26.74 -9.19
CA ALA A 18 -8.06 26.91 -8.20
C ALA A 18 -7.64 25.59 -7.51
N LEU A 19 -8.54 24.60 -7.45
CA LEU A 19 -8.26 23.23 -7.00
C LEU A 19 -7.69 22.33 -8.10
N ALA A 20 -7.90 22.68 -9.37
CA ALA A 20 -7.40 21.96 -10.55
C ALA A 20 -6.05 22.47 -11.04
N LEU A 21 -5.57 23.61 -10.54
CA LEU A 21 -4.17 23.99 -10.67
C LEU A 21 -3.35 23.00 -9.84
N PRO A 22 -2.38 22.27 -10.43
CA PRO A 22 -1.44 21.50 -9.64
C PRO A 22 -0.70 22.49 -8.74
N ARG A 23 -1.11 22.57 -7.48
CA ARG A 23 -0.21 23.01 -6.44
C ARG A 23 0.86 21.93 -6.39
N GLU A 24 1.94 22.15 -7.11
CA GLU A 24 3.21 21.55 -6.72
C GLU A 24 3.50 22.06 -5.32
N VAL A 25 2.99 21.33 -4.32
CA VAL A 25 3.57 21.36 -2.99
C VAL A 25 4.93 20.71 -3.20
N ILE A 26 5.90 21.54 -3.60
CA ILE A 26 7.31 21.22 -3.44
C ILE A 26 7.51 21.23 -1.93
N ALA A 27 7.20 20.10 -1.29
CA ALA A 27 7.74 19.80 0.02
C ALA A 27 9.25 19.70 -0.18
N ALA A 28 9.95 20.81 0.05
CA ALA A 28 11.38 20.85 0.06
C ALA A 28 11.89 19.80 1.07
N GLY A 29 12.70 18.85 0.60
CA GLY A 29 13.67 18.13 1.43
C GLY A 29 13.39 16.66 1.75
N GLU A 30 12.15 16.18 1.83
CA GLU A 30 11.89 14.89 2.49
C GLU A 30 10.96 13.93 1.71
N ARG A 31 11.38 12.66 1.62
CA ARG A 31 10.66 11.57 0.92
C ARG A 31 9.27 11.36 1.53
N ARG A 32 8.23 11.41 0.71
CA ARG A 32 6.86 11.05 1.09
C ARG A 32 6.62 9.56 0.86
N HIS A 33 5.68 9.00 1.61
CA HIS A 33 5.29 7.60 1.52
C HIS A 33 3.79 7.44 1.34
N LEU A 34 3.38 6.31 0.75
CA LEU A 34 1.97 5.96 0.58
C LEU A 34 1.73 4.52 1.06
N ILE A 35 0.79 4.34 1.97
CA ILE A 35 0.28 3.02 2.35
C ILE A 35 -1.16 2.93 1.88
N VAL A 36 -1.48 1.90 1.11
CA VAL A 36 -2.87 1.54 0.79
C VAL A 36 -3.28 0.37 1.67
N VAL A 37 -4.30 0.54 2.50
CA VAL A 37 -4.90 -0.54 3.28
C VAL A 37 -6.21 -0.93 2.63
N PHE A 38 -6.27 -2.14 2.08
CA PHE A 38 -7.46 -2.60 1.38
C PHE A 38 -8.24 -3.61 2.22
N ALA A 39 -9.53 -3.32 2.42
CA ALA A 39 -10.52 -4.24 2.94
C ALA A 39 -11.19 -4.99 1.77
N GLN A 40 -10.73 -6.20 1.48
CA GLN A 40 -11.23 -6.95 0.32
C GLN A 40 -12.57 -7.64 0.60
N GLY A 41 -13.64 -7.22 -0.07
CA GLY A 41 -14.95 -7.88 -0.06
C GLY A 41 -16.11 -6.87 -0.13
N GLY A 42 -17.26 -7.26 0.41
CA GLY A 42 -18.47 -6.44 0.54
C GLY A 42 -18.50 -5.63 1.83
N TRP A 43 -17.71 -4.58 1.91
CA TRP A 43 -17.63 -3.76 3.12
C TRP A 43 -18.93 -2.97 3.40
N ASP A 44 -19.59 -3.25 4.53
CA ASP A 44 -20.71 -2.43 5.00
C ASP A 44 -20.19 -1.23 5.81
N VAL A 45 -20.16 -0.07 5.14
CA VAL A 45 -19.67 1.18 5.70
C VAL A 45 -20.60 1.79 6.76
N THR A 46 -21.84 1.31 6.89
CA THR A 46 -22.80 1.84 7.88
C THR A 46 -22.42 1.49 9.32
N TYR A 47 -21.55 0.48 9.48
CA TYR A 47 -21.00 0.08 10.77
C TYR A 47 -20.02 1.12 11.35
N ALA A 48 -19.44 2.00 10.53
CA ALA A 48 -18.56 3.06 11.01
C ALA A 48 -18.66 4.36 10.18
N LEU A 49 -18.26 4.33 8.91
CA LEU A 49 -17.88 5.50 8.12
C LEU A 49 -19.04 6.25 7.44
N ASP A 50 -20.17 5.59 7.22
CA ASP A 50 -21.36 6.20 6.64
C ASP A 50 -22.58 5.90 7.53
N PRO A 51 -22.63 6.46 8.75
CA PRO A 51 -23.70 6.13 9.69
C PRO A 51 -25.07 6.39 9.06
N LYS A 52 -25.92 5.35 9.03
CA LYS A 52 -27.35 5.42 8.64
C LYS A 52 -28.27 5.24 9.85
N ALA A 53 -29.58 5.21 9.64
CA ALA A 53 -30.56 5.13 10.71
C ALA A 53 -31.64 4.10 10.37
N ARG A 54 -32.09 3.38 11.41
CA ARG A 54 -33.29 2.53 11.32
C ARG A 54 -34.54 3.41 11.16
N PRO A 55 -35.60 2.92 10.49
CA PRO A 55 -35.71 1.59 9.86
C PRO A 55 -35.20 1.55 8.42
N ALA A 56 -34.69 2.66 7.86
CA ALA A 56 -34.32 2.73 6.45
C ALA A 56 -33.11 1.87 6.07
N CYS A 57 -32.28 1.49 7.05
CA CYS A 57 -31.11 0.66 6.88
C CYS A 57 -30.83 -0.14 8.16
N ASP A 58 -30.37 -1.37 8.01
CA ASP A 58 -29.82 -2.13 9.13
C ASP A 58 -28.49 -1.53 9.56
N VAL A 59 -28.40 -1.17 10.83
CA VAL A 59 -27.19 -0.59 11.43
C VAL A 59 -26.90 -1.28 12.76
N PRO A 60 -25.62 -1.43 13.14
CA PRO A 60 -25.26 -2.06 14.40
C PRO A 60 -25.66 -1.19 15.58
N ALA A 61 -25.65 -1.79 16.78
CA ALA A 61 -25.82 -1.04 18.02
C ALA A 61 -24.70 0.01 18.17
N GLY A 62 -25.06 1.16 18.74
CA GLY A 62 -24.12 2.25 18.96
C GLY A 62 -24.75 3.63 18.87
N ARG A 63 -23.89 4.63 18.72
CA ARG A 63 -24.26 6.04 18.55
C ARG A 63 -23.43 6.69 17.45
N ARG A 64 -23.98 7.75 16.86
CA ARG A 64 -23.20 8.65 16.01
C ARG A 64 -22.38 9.58 16.90
N THR A 65 -21.08 9.64 16.64
CA THR A 65 -20.16 10.54 17.32
C THR A 65 -19.57 11.50 16.30
N ARG A 66 -19.56 12.79 16.64
CA ARG A 66 -18.99 13.85 15.81
C ARG A 66 -17.55 14.12 16.25
N TYR A 67 -16.64 14.11 15.29
CA TYR A 67 -15.22 14.37 15.47
C TYR A 67 -14.81 15.69 14.75
N PRO A 68 -13.58 16.20 14.96
CA PRO A 68 -13.04 17.33 14.21
C PRO A 68 -13.21 17.18 12.69
N GLY A 69 -13.31 18.31 11.99
CA GLY A 69 -13.54 18.32 10.54
C GLY A 69 -14.98 17.97 10.12
N GLY A 70 -15.90 17.80 11.09
CA GLY A 70 -17.29 17.45 10.80
C GLY A 70 -17.50 15.98 10.47
N LEU A 71 -16.53 15.12 10.79
CA LEU A 71 -16.64 13.68 10.60
C LEU A 71 -17.72 13.11 11.53
N GLU A 72 -18.71 12.43 10.97
CA GLU A 72 -19.73 11.71 11.71
C GLU A 72 -19.48 10.20 11.58
N ILE A 73 -19.18 9.55 12.70
CA ILE A 73 -18.76 8.15 12.73
C ILE A 73 -19.69 7.36 13.66
N ALA A 74 -20.13 6.18 13.24
CA ALA A 74 -20.82 5.23 14.11
C ALA A 74 -19.82 4.55 15.06
N THR A 75 -20.05 4.69 16.36
CA THR A 75 -19.24 4.09 17.42
C THR A 75 -20.11 3.18 18.29
N GLY A 76 -19.58 2.07 18.79
CA GLY A 76 -20.35 1.13 19.61
C GLY A 76 -19.45 0.20 20.43
N PRO A 77 -20.02 -0.49 21.43
CA PRO A 77 -19.26 -1.33 22.36
C PRO A 77 -18.65 -2.59 21.72
N GLY A 78 -19.20 -3.08 20.61
CA GLY A 78 -18.62 -4.21 19.87
C GLY A 78 -17.46 -3.84 18.93
N ARG A 79 -17.17 -2.54 18.77
CA ARG A 79 -16.08 -2.02 17.93
C ARG A 79 -15.37 -0.80 18.54
N PRO A 80 -14.87 -0.89 19.79
CA PRO A 80 -14.26 0.23 20.49
C PRO A 80 -13.07 0.86 19.74
N SER A 81 -12.35 0.11 18.91
CA SER A 81 -11.21 0.63 18.15
C SER A 81 -11.60 1.68 17.11
N VAL A 82 -12.85 1.68 16.62
CA VAL A 82 -13.37 2.75 15.75
C VAL A 82 -13.28 4.09 16.48
N ALA A 83 -13.79 4.15 17.72
CA ALA A 83 -13.74 5.37 18.52
C ALA A 83 -12.28 5.76 18.82
N ARG A 84 -11.48 4.80 19.30
CA ARG A 84 -10.05 5.00 19.61
C ARG A 84 -9.27 5.58 18.43
N PHE A 85 -9.52 5.11 17.21
CA PHE A 85 -8.84 5.61 16.02
C PHE A 85 -9.19 7.08 15.74
N PHE A 86 -10.48 7.42 15.72
CA PHE A 86 -10.91 8.78 15.39
C PHE A 86 -10.64 9.78 16.53
N GLU A 87 -10.68 9.35 17.79
CA GLU A 87 -10.23 10.17 18.93
C GLU A 87 -8.77 10.61 18.76
N ALA A 88 -7.90 9.73 18.29
CA ALA A 88 -6.49 10.01 18.10
C ALA A 88 -6.15 10.68 16.75
N ASN A 89 -6.91 10.42 15.68
CA ASN A 89 -6.49 10.75 14.32
C ASN A 89 -7.47 11.62 13.51
N ALA A 90 -8.66 11.94 14.03
CA ALA A 90 -9.68 12.66 13.24
C ALA A 90 -9.21 14.03 12.70
N SER A 91 -8.32 14.73 13.39
CA SER A 91 -7.77 16.01 12.95
C SER A 91 -6.95 15.92 11.65
N ARG A 92 -6.46 14.72 11.32
CA ARG A 92 -5.66 14.40 10.12
C ARG A 92 -6.31 13.34 9.23
N ALA A 93 -7.60 13.05 9.45
CA ALA A 93 -8.34 12.07 8.68
C ALA A 93 -9.37 12.74 7.75
N ALA A 94 -9.64 12.10 6.62
CA ALA A 94 -10.74 12.44 5.74
C ALA A 94 -11.53 11.18 5.39
N VAL A 95 -12.85 11.28 5.36
CA VAL A 95 -13.75 10.19 4.95
C VAL A 95 -14.51 10.63 3.70
N VAL A 96 -14.44 9.82 2.65
CA VAL A 96 -15.10 10.10 1.37
C VAL A 96 -16.20 9.05 1.15
N ASN A 97 -17.45 9.48 1.34
CA ASN A 97 -18.63 8.65 1.12
C ASN A 97 -19.24 8.90 -0.28
N GLY A 98 -19.98 7.92 -0.79
CA GLY A 98 -20.72 8.04 -2.06
C GLY A 98 -19.91 7.75 -3.33
N LEU A 99 -18.80 7.00 -3.22
CA LEU A 99 -18.01 6.61 -4.37
C LEU A 99 -18.73 5.54 -5.20
N TRP A 100 -19.20 5.91 -6.39
CA TRP A 100 -19.83 4.98 -7.33
C TRP A 100 -18.79 4.32 -8.26
N VAL A 101 -18.61 3.01 -8.11
CA VAL A 101 -17.67 2.22 -8.93
C VAL A 101 -18.30 1.62 -10.19
N GLY A 102 -19.63 1.70 -10.35
CA GLY A 102 -20.32 1.14 -11.52
C GLY A 102 -20.29 -0.39 -11.61
N SER A 103 -20.15 -1.06 -10.47
CA SER A 103 -20.22 -2.52 -10.33
C SER A 103 -20.64 -2.89 -8.92
N VAL A 104 -21.29 -4.05 -8.77
CA VAL A 104 -21.58 -4.68 -7.48
C VAL A 104 -20.67 -5.88 -7.21
N ALA A 105 -19.83 -6.26 -8.18
CA ALA A 105 -18.93 -7.39 -8.05
C ALA A 105 -17.59 -6.95 -7.43
N HIS A 106 -17.10 -7.73 -6.47
CA HIS A 106 -15.91 -7.37 -5.67
C HIS A 106 -14.67 -7.12 -6.51
N VAL A 107 -14.34 -8.03 -7.42
CA VAL A 107 -13.11 -7.94 -8.22
C VAL A 107 -13.12 -6.73 -9.16
N PRO A 108 -14.16 -6.49 -9.99
CA PRO A 108 -14.25 -5.27 -10.79
C PRO A 108 -14.27 -3.98 -9.96
N SER A 109 -14.93 -3.98 -8.80
CA SER A 109 -15.00 -2.82 -7.91
C SER A 109 -13.62 -2.46 -7.35
N ARG A 110 -12.87 -3.45 -6.85
CA ARG A 110 -11.46 -3.26 -6.43
C ARG A 110 -10.61 -2.67 -7.56
N VAL A 111 -10.71 -3.21 -8.77
CA VAL A 111 -9.95 -2.70 -9.92
C VAL A 111 -10.29 -1.23 -10.20
N ARG A 112 -11.57 -0.87 -10.09
CA ARG A 112 -12.02 0.50 -10.32
C ARG A 112 -11.52 1.47 -9.25
N VAL A 113 -11.60 1.10 -7.98
CA VAL A 113 -11.09 1.93 -6.86
C VAL A 113 -9.58 2.11 -6.97
N MET A 114 -8.84 1.02 -7.20
CA MET A 114 -7.38 1.05 -7.20
C MET A 114 -6.79 1.77 -8.42
N THR A 115 -7.40 1.62 -9.60
CA THR A 115 -6.82 2.09 -10.88
C THR A 115 -7.55 3.28 -11.51
N GLY A 116 -8.77 3.60 -11.07
CA GLY A 116 -9.65 4.55 -11.75
C GLY A 116 -10.18 4.06 -13.11
N THR A 117 -9.85 2.83 -13.53
CA THR A 117 -10.24 2.24 -14.83
C THR A 117 -10.98 0.90 -14.64
N ARG A 118 -11.49 0.30 -15.71
CA ARG A 118 -11.98 -1.10 -15.70
C ARG A 118 -10.90 -2.10 -16.11
N SER A 119 -9.69 -1.62 -16.44
CA SER A 119 -8.64 -2.44 -17.03
C SER A 119 -7.79 -3.10 -15.96
N LEU A 120 -7.66 -4.42 -16.03
CA LEU A 120 -6.70 -5.18 -15.21
C LEU A 120 -5.23 -4.86 -15.55
N ARG A 121 -4.99 -4.15 -16.66
CA ARG A 121 -3.64 -3.74 -17.09
C ARG A 121 -3.27 -2.33 -16.64
N ALA A 122 -4.20 -1.58 -16.07
CA ALA A 122 -3.90 -0.26 -15.54
C ALA A 122 -3.09 -0.38 -14.23
N PRO A 123 -2.12 0.52 -14.00
CA PRO A 123 -1.47 0.62 -12.71
C PRO A 123 -2.46 1.15 -11.66
N ASP A 124 -2.30 0.73 -10.41
CA ASP A 124 -2.97 1.35 -9.29
C ASP A 124 -2.29 2.65 -8.86
N VAL A 125 -2.97 3.42 -7.99
CA VAL A 125 -2.47 4.70 -7.48
C VAL A 125 -1.10 4.57 -6.79
N ALA A 126 -0.84 3.46 -6.10
CA ALA A 126 0.41 3.24 -5.39
C ALA A 126 1.57 2.88 -6.33
N ALA A 127 1.30 2.16 -7.43
CA ALA A 127 2.26 1.92 -8.50
C ALA A 127 2.65 3.23 -9.22
N ILE A 128 1.68 4.13 -9.46
CA ILE A 128 1.94 5.45 -10.04
C ILE A 128 2.77 6.31 -9.07
N PHE A 129 2.40 6.32 -7.79
CA PHE A 129 3.15 7.03 -6.75
C PHE A 129 4.59 6.54 -6.67
N ALA A 130 4.79 5.22 -6.61
CA ALA A 130 6.11 4.61 -6.49
C ALA A 130 6.99 4.81 -7.73
N ALA A 131 6.41 4.82 -8.93
CA ALA A 131 7.15 5.16 -10.14
C ALA A 131 7.66 6.61 -10.08
N THR A 132 6.81 7.55 -9.66
CA THR A 132 7.20 8.96 -9.48
C THR A 132 8.28 9.11 -8.39
N ALA A 133 8.18 8.34 -7.31
CA ALA A 133 9.18 8.33 -6.25
C ALA A 133 10.52 7.78 -6.76
N ALA A 134 10.51 6.73 -7.57
CA ALA A 134 11.71 6.11 -8.15
C ALA A 134 12.39 6.99 -9.22
N GLU A 135 11.63 7.85 -9.92
CA GLU A 135 12.21 8.87 -10.81
C GLU A 135 13.00 9.93 -10.02
N ARG A 136 12.52 10.29 -8.83
CA ARG A 136 13.19 11.25 -7.93
C ARG A 136 14.33 10.61 -7.15
N ASP A 137 14.19 9.34 -6.79
CA ASP A 137 15.21 8.56 -6.12
C ASP A 137 15.37 7.17 -6.78
N PRO A 138 16.31 7.05 -7.73
CA PRO A 138 16.61 5.79 -8.39
C PRO A 138 17.24 4.72 -7.47
N SER A 139 17.61 5.07 -6.22
CA SER A 139 18.22 4.13 -5.26
C SER A 139 17.20 3.19 -4.60
N LEU A 140 15.90 3.50 -4.67
CA LEU A 140 14.84 2.65 -4.15
C LEU A 140 14.89 1.25 -4.80
N ALA A 141 15.19 0.24 -3.99
CA ALA A 141 15.38 -1.13 -4.49
C ALA A 141 14.06 -1.80 -4.90
N MET A 142 12.97 -1.48 -4.20
CA MET A 142 11.62 -1.99 -4.44
C MET A 142 10.61 -0.88 -4.12
N PRO A 143 10.44 0.12 -5.01
CA PRO A 143 9.66 1.33 -4.72
C PRO A 143 8.23 1.08 -4.23
N TYR A 144 7.57 0.03 -4.73
CA TYR A 144 6.25 -0.43 -4.30
C TYR A 144 6.31 -1.87 -3.80
N VAL A 145 5.94 -2.09 -2.54
CA VAL A 145 5.86 -3.43 -1.94
C VAL A 145 4.41 -3.88 -1.80
N ASP A 146 4.09 -5.04 -2.38
CA ASP A 146 2.79 -5.68 -2.26
C ASP A 146 2.84 -6.78 -1.18
N LEU A 147 2.34 -6.43 0.01
CA LEU A 147 2.27 -7.30 1.18
C LEU A 147 0.90 -8.01 1.30
N GLY A 148 -0.15 -7.36 0.78
CA GLY A 148 -1.51 -7.88 0.79
C GLY A 148 -1.89 -8.77 -0.41
N GLY A 149 -1.14 -8.71 -1.52
CA GLY A 149 -1.36 -9.52 -2.72
C GLY A 149 -2.40 -8.97 -3.71
N GLY A 150 -2.92 -7.75 -3.46
CA GLY A 150 -3.97 -7.13 -4.27
C GLY A 150 -3.48 -6.03 -5.21
N ALA A 151 -2.20 -5.66 -5.15
CA ALA A 151 -1.63 -4.57 -5.94
C ALA A 151 -1.68 -4.83 -7.45
N ARG A 152 -1.80 -3.75 -8.22
CA ARG A 152 -1.82 -3.71 -9.68
C ARG A 152 -0.72 -2.81 -10.20
N SER A 153 0.35 -3.41 -10.72
CA SER A 153 1.45 -2.64 -11.30
C SER A 153 1.18 -2.11 -12.71
N GLY A 154 0.33 -2.79 -13.49
CA GLY A 154 0.16 -2.48 -14.91
C GLY A 154 1.51 -2.42 -15.66
N PRO A 155 1.77 -1.38 -16.47
CA PRO A 155 3.06 -1.21 -17.16
C PRO A 155 4.21 -0.81 -16.22
N LEU A 156 3.94 -0.51 -14.94
CA LEU A 156 4.93 -0.07 -13.95
C LEU A 156 5.51 -1.22 -13.11
N ALA A 157 5.40 -2.47 -13.60
CA ALA A 157 5.82 -3.67 -12.89
C ALA A 157 7.29 -3.65 -12.45
N ARG A 158 8.17 -2.92 -13.15
CA ARG A 158 9.59 -2.77 -12.77
C ARG A 158 9.82 -2.10 -11.41
N TYR A 159 8.83 -1.38 -10.89
CA TYR A 159 8.92 -0.67 -9.60
C TYR A 159 8.23 -1.43 -8.45
N MET A 160 7.64 -2.60 -8.72
CA MET A 160 6.86 -3.35 -7.74
C MET A 160 7.48 -4.71 -7.43
N GLY A 161 7.51 -5.08 -6.15
CA GLY A 161 7.79 -6.44 -5.71
C GLY A 161 6.67 -7.00 -4.84
N ARG A 162 6.32 -8.27 -5.06
CA ARG A 162 5.35 -8.99 -4.24
C ARG A 162 6.07 -9.82 -3.20
N VAL A 163 5.77 -9.60 -1.93
CA VAL A 163 6.28 -10.44 -0.84
C VAL A 163 5.60 -11.81 -0.84
N GLY A 164 4.33 -11.83 -1.26
CA GLY A 164 3.50 -13.02 -1.33
C GLY A 164 2.71 -13.24 -0.05
N ALA A 165 1.55 -13.91 -0.18
CA ALA A 165 0.58 -14.05 0.90
C ALA A 165 1.12 -14.74 2.16
N THR A 166 2.20 -15.54 2.00
CA THR A 166 2.88 -16.29 3.06
C THR A 166 4.41 -16.14 2.97
N ASN A 167 4.87 -14.91 2.66
CA ASN A 167 6.29 -14.52 2.62
C ASN A 167 7.18 -15.28 1.61
N GLN A 168 6.64 -15.67 0.47
CA GLN A 168 7.36 -16.44 -0.55
C GLN A 168 8.60 -15.74 -1.09
N LEU A 169 8.64 -14.40 -1.09
CA LEU A 169 9.83 -13.64 -1.52
C LEU A 169 11.09 -14.04 -0.76
N VAL A 170 10.97 -14.44 0.51
CA VAL A 170 12.15 -14.79 1.33
C VAL A 170 12.92 -15.97 0.75
N ALA A 171 12.26 -16.89 0.05
CA ALA A 171 12.92 -18.02 -0.62
C ALA A 171 13.75 -17.61 -1.85
N LEU A 172 13.47 -16.43 -2.42
CA LEU A 172 14.26 -15.84 -3.51
C LEU A 172 15.46 -15.05 -2.98
N LEU A 173 15.33 -14.47 -1.78
CA LEU A 173 16.39 -13.71 -1.11
C LEU A 173 17.37 -14.63 -0.39
N ASP A 174 16.87 -15.72 0.19
CA ASP A 174 17.62 -16.71 0.93
C ASP A 174 17.19 -18.12 0.48
N ARG A 175 18.01 -18.74 -0.36
CA ARG A 175 17.73 -20.08 -0.90
C ARG A 175 17.71 -21.16 0.17
N ALA A 176 18.35 -20.95 1.33
CA ALA A 176 18.28 -21.89 2.45
C ALA A 176 16.86 -21.97 3.05
N LYS A 177 16.06 -20.90 2.88
CA LYS A 177 14.66 -20.86 3.30
C LYS A 177 13.69 -21.47 2.30
N ALA A 178 14.11 -21.77 1.08
CA ALA A 178 13.24 -22.37 0.08
C ALA A 178 12.84 -23.80 0.49
N THR A 179 11.54 -24.12 0.45
CA THR A 179 11.05 -25.49 0.69
C THR A 179 11.55 -26.44 -0.39
N ARG A 180 12.66 -27.15 -0.13
CA ARG A 180 13.18 -28.18 -1.04
C ARG A 180 12.51 -29.53 -0.70
N LYS A 181 11.33 -29.80 -1.26
CA LYS A 181 10.75 -31.15 -1.19
C LYS A 181 11.62 -32.11 -2.02
N GLY A 182 12.22 -33.11 -1.35
CA GLY A 182 12.81 -34.30 -1.98
C GLY A 182 14.35 -34.35 -1.98
N LYS A 183 14.89 -35.58 -1.98
CA LYS A 183 16.31 -35.99 -1.95
C LYS A 183 17.16 -35.53 -3.17
N ARG A 184 16.94 -34.33 -3.69
CA ARG A 184 17.83 -33.66 -4.65
C ARG A 184 18.59 -32.54 -3.93
N GLN A 185 19.34 -32.94 -2.89
CA GLN A 185 20.46 -32.14 -2.40
C GLN A 185 21.49 -32.10 -3.54
N GLY A 186 21.77 -30.93 -4.12
CA GLY A 186 23.00 -30.75 -4.90
C GLY A 186 22.92 -30.37 -6.38
N LEU A 187 21.77 -30.03 -6.97
CA LEU A 187 21.74 -29.53 -8.38
C LEU A 187 21.39 -28.05 -8.52
N GLY A 188 21.91 -27.21 -7.62
CA GLY A 188 21.87 -25.77 -7.81
C GLY A 188 23.19 -25.18 -7.33
N PHE A 189 23.92 -24.54 -8.23
CA PHE A 189 25.05 -23.68 -7.84
C PHE A 189 24.48 -22.53 -7.00
N ASP A 190 24.90 -22.49 -5.74
CA ASP A 190 24.64 -21.38 -4.84
C ASP A 190 25.99 -20.76 -4.51
N PRO A 191 26.36 -19.65 -5.17
CA PRO A 191 27.69 -19.08 -5.00
C PRO A 191 27.92 -18.70 -3.54
N ASP A 192 29.11 -18.92 -3.02
CA ASP A 192 29.52 -18.31 -1.75
C ASP A 192 29.75 -16.79 -1.89
N ALA A 193 30.22 -16.12 -0.84
CA ALA A 193 30.47 -14.68 -0.88
C ALA A 193 31.57 -14.29 -1.88
N ALA A 194 32.64 -15.08 -1.98
CA ALA A 194 33.76 -14.83 -2.89
C ALA A 194 33.34 -15.10 -4.34
N GLU A 195 32.59 -16.18 -4.59
CA GLU A 195 32.03 -16.50 -5.90
C GLU A 195 31.03 -15.45 -6.35
N ARG A 196 30.17 -14.93 -5.46
CA ARG A 196 29.28 -13.79 -5.75
C ARG A 196 30.06 -12.55 -6.16
N GLN A 197 31.15 -12.23 -5.44
CA GLN A 197 32.01 -11.10 -5.78
C GLN A 197 32.70 -11.30 -7.14
N ALA A 198 33.15 -12.51 -7.45
CA ALA A 198 33.76 -12.83 -8.74
C ALA A 198 32.75 -12.70 -9.91
N ILE A 199 31.51 -13.16 -9.71
CA ILE A 199 30.41 -13.00 -10.67
C ILE A 199 30.09 -11.51 -10.87
N ALA A 200 29.95 -10.74 -9.80
CA ALA A 200 29.70 -9.31 -9.86
C ALA A 200 30.83 -8.60 -10.65
N ALA A 201 32.09 -8.89 -10.33
CA ALA A 201 33.24 -8.31 -11.03
C ALA A 201 33.27 -8.70 -12.52
N PHE A 202 32.87 -9.93 -12.87
CA PHE A 202 32.75 -10.35 -14.27
C PHE A 202 31.66 -9.56 -15.01
N VAL A 203 30.48 -9.41 -14.40
CA VAL A 203 29.36 -8.66 -14.98
C VAL A 203 29.74 -7.18 -15.15
N GLU A 204 30.37 -6.56 -14.16
CA GLU A 204 30.83 -5.17 -14.24
C GLU A 204 31.84 -4.96 -15.37
N ARG A 205 32.83 -5.86 -15.53
CA ARG A 205 33.78 -5.79 -16.65
C ARG A 205 33.07 -5.89 -18.01
N ARG A 206 32.09 -6.79 -18.13
CA ARG A 206 31.31 -6.98 -19.36
C ARG A 206 30.43 -5.77 -19.66
N ALA A 207 29.80 -5.19 -18.63
CA ALA A 207 28.98 -4.00 -18.76
C ALA A 207 29.82 -2.80 -19.21
N ALA A 208 30.98 -2.57 -18.58
CA ALA A 208 31.91 -1.51 -18.95
C ALA A 208 32.42 -1.62 -20.40
N ALA A 209 32.73 -2.84 -20.86
CA ALA A 209 33.17 -3.08 -22.24
C ALA A 209 32.09 -2.78 -23.30
N LEU A 210 30.82 -2.73 -22.90
CA LEU A 210 29.67 -2.51 -23.78
C LEU A 210 29.01 -1.14 -23.56
N ALA A 211 29.57 -0.30 -22.68
CA ALA A 211 28.96 0.95 -22.23
C ALA A 211 28.74 2.00 -23.33
N SER A 212 29.42 1.86 -24.47
CA SER A 212 29.32 2.80 -25.60
C SER A 212 28.73 2.17 -26.87
N GLY A 213 28.28 0.91 -26.81
CA GLY A 213 27.74 0.17 -27.94
C GLY A 213 26.21 0.25 -28.07
N PRO A 214 25.64 -0.27 -29.18
CA PRO A 214 24.20 -0.49 -29.28
C PRO A 214 23.69 -1.30 -28.07
N GLY A 215 22.68 -0.78 -27.37
CA GLY A 215 22.12 -1.43 -26.19
C GLY A 215 22.72 -1.01 -24.84
N ALA A 216 23.63 -0.03 -24.80
CA ALA A 216 24.23 0.49 -23.56
C ALA A 216 23.20 0.83 -22.46
N ALA A 217 22.08 1.48 -22.82
CA ALA A 217 21.01 1.80 -21.88
C ALA A 217 20.41 0.55 -21.20
N GLY A 218 20.23 -0.55 -21.94
CA GLY A 218 19.73 -1.81 -21.37
C GLY A 218 20.74 -2.48 -20.44
N ILE A 219 22.04 -2.28 -20.70
CA ILE A 219 23.12 -2.79 -19.85
C ILE A 219 23.18 -2.03 -18.52
N ASP A 220 23.03 -0.70 -18.56
CA ASP A 220 22.96 0.11 -17.34
C ASP A 220 21.73 -0.22 -16.50
N GLU A 221 20.57 -0.42 -17.12
CA GLU A 221 19.36 -0.88 -16.41
C GLU A 221 19.55 -2.26 -15.76
N TYR A 222 20.18 -3.19 -16.48
CA TYR A 222 20.50 -4.52 -15.95
C TYR A 222 21.47 -4.43 -14.77
N ARG A 223 22.53 -3.63 -14.88
CA ARG A 223 23.50 -3.40 -13.80
C ARG A 223 22.82 -2.79 -12.56
N ALA A 224 21.98 -1.78 -12.75
CA ALA A 224 21.19 -1.19 -11.68
C ALA A 224 20.26 -2.23 -11.03
N SER A 225 19.69 -3.17 -11.80
CA SER A 225 18.87 -4.25 -11.25
C SER A 225 19.63 -5.20 -10.32
N LEU A 226 20.92 -5.45 -10.58
CA LEU A 226 21.76 -6.28 -9.72
C LEU A 226 22.04 -5.59 -8.38
N GLY A 227 22.31 -4.27 -8.41
CA GLY A 227 22.47 -3.47 -7.19
C GLY A 227 21.20 -3.49 -6.33
N ARG A 228 20.02 -3.30 -6.95
CA ARG A 228 18.74 -3.41 -6.24
C ARG A 228 18.51 -4.81 -5.66
N ALA A 229 18.80 -5.86 -6.43
CA ALA A 229 18.67 -7.23 -5.95
C ALA A 229 19.56 -7.49 -4.72
N GLU A 230 20.77 -6.94 -4.69
CA GLU A 230 21.66 -7.08 -3.55
C GLU A 230 21.16 -6.31 -2.32
N ALA A 231 20.69 -5.08 -2.50
CA ALA A 231 20.05 -4.33 -1.42
C ALA A 231 18.88 -5.09 -0.78
N LEU A 232 18.06 -5.77 -1.59
CA LEU A 232 16.96 -6.61 -1.09
C LEU A 232 17.46 -7.84 -0.34
N ARG A 233 18.54 -8.51 -0.82
CA ARG A 233 19.13 -9.66 -0.13
C ARG A 233 19.73 -9.29 1.22
N GLN A 234 20.24 -8.08 1.36
CA GLN A 234 20.87 -7.57 2.58
C GLN A 234 19.87 -6.99 3.58
N SER A 235 18.62 -6.76 3.18
CA SER A 235 17.58 -6.23 4.07
C SER A 235 17.32 -7.18 5.26
N PRO A 236 17.60 -6.77 6.51
CA PRO A 236 17.36 -7.61 7.67
C PRO A 236 15.86 -7.89 7.86
N ASP A 237 14.99 -6.91 7.57
CA ASP A 237 13.54 -7.03 7.73
C ASP A 237 12.94 -8.04 6.76
N LEU A 238 13.36 -8.02 5.48
CA LEU A 238 12.92 -9.03 4.52
C LEU A 238 13.47 -10.41 4.86
N ARG A 239 14.73 -10.48 5.34
CA ARG A 239 15.35 -11.72 5.78
C ARG A 239 14.71 -12.26 7.06
N ALA A 240 14.11 -11.44 7.91
CA ALA A 240 13.44 -11.89 9.13
C ALA A 240 12.12 -12.63 8.84
N LEU A 241 11.58 -12.50 7.62
CA LEU A 241 10.35 -13.18 7.24
C LEU A 241 10.48 -14.71 7.30
N GLU A 242 9.38 -15.34 7.72
CA GLU A 242 9.23 -16.78 7.78
C GLU A 242 8.36 -17.27 6.63
N LEU A 243 8.91 -18.17 5.81
CA LEU A 243 8.19 -18.78 4.71
C LEU A 243 6.98 -19.58 5.24
N GLY A 244 5.83 -19.43 4.59
CA GLY A 244 4.60 -20.13 4.97
C GLY A 244 3.76 -19.40 6.02
N ARG A 245 4.24 -18.25 6.53
CA ARG A 245 3.53 -17.48 7.56
C ARG A 245 2.71 -16.34 6.96
N THR A 246 1.42 -16.29 7.27
CA THR A 246 0.54 -15.15 6.98
C THR A 246 0.80 -14.03 7.99
N THR A 247 0.76 -12.78 7.53
CA THR A 247 0.99 -11.60 8.37
C THR A 247 -0.31 -10.82 8.64
N SER A 248 -0.50 -10.37 9.88
CA SER A 248 -1.59 -9.45 10.24
C SER A 248 -1.39 -8.07 9.60
N LEU A 249 -2.43 -7.23 9.59
CA LEU A 249 -2.31 -5.83 9.12
C LEU A 249 -1.19 -5.08 9.86
N ALA A 250 -1.10 -5.22 11.18
CA ALA A 250 -0.05 -4.60 11.97
C ALA A 250 1.36 -5.08 11.59
N GLN A 251 1.54 -6.39 11.37
CA GLN A 251 2.82 -6.95 10.92
C GLN A 251 3.21 -6.47 9.52
N GLN A 252 2.23 -6.37 8.61
CA GLN A 252 2.46 -5.80 7.28
C GLN A 252 2.85 -4.31 7.39
N GLY A 253 2.17 -3.55 8.25
CA GLY A 253 2.47 -2.14 8.53
C GLY A 253 3.88 -1.93 9.08
N ALA A 254 4.28 -2.73 10.08
CA ALA A 254 5.62 -2.69 10.65
C ALA A 254 6.71 -2.95 9.60
N LEU A 255 6.51 -3.95 8.73
CA LEU A 255 7.44 -4.22 7.62
C LEU A 255 7.48 -3.05 6.63
N ALA A 256 6.32 -2.49 6.24
CA ALA A 256 6.28 -1.35 5.32
C ALA A 256 7.08 -0.15 5.87
N ILE A 257 6.89 0.16 7.16
CA ILE A 257 7.63 1.24 7.85
C ILE A 257 9.14 0.97 7.85
N ALA A 258 9.57 -0.26 8.18
CA ALA A 258 10.98 -0.62 8.17
C ALA A 258 11.60 -0.46 6.76
N LEU A 259 10.88 -0.89 5.72
CA LEU A 259 11.32 -0.72 4.32
C LEU A 259 11.38 0.76 3.89
N PHE A 260 10.51 1.61 4.45
CA PHE A 260 10.55 3.05 4.20
C PHE A 260 11.77 3.70 4.86
N GLN A 261 12.05 3.37 6.13
CA GLN A 261 13.21 3.86 6.88
C GLN A 261 14.52 3.39 6.23
N ALA A 262 14.57 2.16 5.73
CA ALA A 262 15.72 1.61 5.02
C ALA A 262 15.93 2.18 3.60
N GLY A 263 15.01 3.04 3.11
CA GLY A 263 15.07 3.56 1.75
C GLY A 263 14.90 2.48 0.67
N ILE A 264 14.23 1.37 0.99
CA ILE A 264 13.94 0.30 0.03
C ILE A 264 12.67 0.61 -0.75
N ALA A 265 11.64 1.12 -0.06
CA ALA A 265 10.32 1.35 -0.62
C ALA A 265 9.82 2.78 -0.34
N SER A 266 8.80 3.16 -1.10
CA SER A 266 8.07 4.42 -0.95
C SER A 266 6.55 4.22 -0.88
N ALA A 267 6.06 3.10 -1.43
CA ALA A 267 4.67 2.71 -1.32
C ALA A 267 4.51 1.28 -0.83
N ALA A 268 3.40 1.00 -0.15
CA ALA A 268 3.02 -0.35 0.27
C ALA A 268 1.53 -0.62 0.07
N TYR A 269 1.19 -1.84 -0.33
CA TYR A 269 -0.18 -2.36 -0.34
C TYR A 269 -0.33 -3.37 0.80
N LEU A 270 -1.27 -3.10 1.70
CA LEU A 270 -1.62 -3.94 2.83
C LEU A 270 -3.04 -4.48 2.64
N ASP A 271 -3.27 -5.68 3.16
CA ASP A 271 -4.59 -6.30 3.21
C ASP A 271 -4.94 -6.66 4.64
N THR A 272 -6.21 -6.50 5.03
CA THR A 272 -6.64 -6.79 6.41
C THR A 272 -6.55 -8.28 6.75
N ARG A 273 -6.53 -9.17 5.75
CA ARG A 273 -6.64 -10.64 5.87
C ARG A 273 -7.96 -11.11 6.48
N LEU A 274 -8.98 -10.27 6.42
CA LEU A 274 -10.31 -10.54 6.96
C LEU A 274 -11.27 -10.85 5.82
N ASP A 275 -12.30 -11.63 6.13
CA ASP A 275 -13.42 -11.79 5.23
C ASP A 275 -14.38 -10.61 5.41
N TRP A 276 -14.42 -9.74 4.40
CA TRP A 276 -15.40 -8.64 4.35
C TRP A 276 -16.64 -9.01 3.56
N ASP A 277 -16.66 -10.19 2.96
CA ASP A 277 -17.74 -10.63 2.10
C ASP A 277 -18.76 -11.48 2.86
N THR A 278 -19.29 -10.89 3.94
CA THR A 278 -20.06 -11.53 5.01
C THR A 278 -21.47 -11.97 4.60
N HIS A 279 -21.70 -12.35 3.34
CA HIS A 279 -23.00 -12.69 2.71
C HIS A 279 -24.01 -13.44 3.59
N ASP A 280 -23.53 -14.21 4.56
CA ASP A 280 -24.32 -15.05 5.46
C ASP A 280 -24.79 -14.32 6.73
N ASP A 281 -23.97 -13.46 7.35
CA ASP A 281 -24.33 -12.70 8.55
C ASP A 281 -23.67 -11.31 8.58
N ILE A 282 -24.50 -10.27 8.54
CA ILE A 282 -24.02 -8.89 8.60
C ILE A 282 -23.38 -8.55 9.95
N ALA A 283 -23.67 -9.28 11.02
CA ALA A 283 -23.04 -9.08 12.33
C ALA A 283 -21.52 -9.29 12.30
N ASP A 284 -21.00 -10.11 11.39
CA ASP A 284 -19.55 -10.34 11.23
C ASP A 284 -18.79 -9.07 10.82
N GLN A 285 -19.47 -8.09 10.20
CA GLN A 285 -18.90 -6.78 9.92
C GLN A 285 -18.44 -6.08 11.20
N GLU A 286 -19.08 -6.30 12.36
CA GLU A 286 -18.66 -5.67 13.61
C GLU A 286 -17.25 -6.13 14.01
N THR A 287 -16.98 -7.43 13.95
CA THR A 287 -15.65 -8.01 14.22
C THR A 287 -14.62 -7.51 13.21
N SER A 288 -14.97 -7.45 11.92
CA SER A 288 -14.07 -6.98 10.87
C SER A 288 -13.71 -5.50 11.02
N HIS A 289 -14.69 -4.65 11.38
CA HIS A 289 -14.45 -3.24 11.70
C HIS A 289 -13.58 -3.07 12.95
N GLU A 290 -13.83 -3.82 14.02
CA GLU A 290 -12.97 -3.76 15.22
C GLU A 290 -11.51 -4.10 14.87
N ALA A 291 -11.28 -5.20 14.17
CA ALA A 291 -9.94 -5.65 13.80
C ALA A 291 -9.24 -4.67 12.83
N LEU A 292 -9.96 -4.11 11.84
CA LEU A 292 -9.43 -3.09 10.95
C LEU A 292 -8.96 -1.87 11.72
N PHE A 293 -9.83 -1.27 12.53
CA PHE A 293 -9.50 -0.05 13.23
C PHE A 293 -8.46 -0.28 14.33
N ALA A 294 -8.42 -1.46 14.95
CA ALA A 294 -7.33 -1.83 15.85
C ALA A 294 -5.98 -1.82 15.12
N GLY A 295 -5.92 -2.45 13.94
CA GLY A 295 -4.72 -2.44 13.10
C GLY A 295 -4.35 -1.04 12.60
N LEU A 296 -5.33 -0.18 12.29
CA LEU A 296 -5.08 1.22 11.91
C LEU A 296 -4.55 2.06 13.07
N VAL A 297 -5.01 1.82 14.31
CA VAL A 297 -4.45 2.47 15.50
C VAL A 297 -2.98 2.09 15.68
N GLU A 298 -2.66 0.80 15.56
CA GLU A 298 -1.28 0.32 15.65
C GLU A 298 -0.40 0.89 14.53
N LEU A 299 -0.91 0.91 13.30
CA LEU A 299 -0.19 1.47 12.15
C LEU A 299 0.09 2.97 12.34
N ALA A 300 -0.91 3.76 12.75
CA ALA A 300 -0.75 5.19 12.99
C ALA A 300 0.28 5.45 14.10
N ALA A 301 0.19 4.72 15.22
CA ALA A 301 1.15 4.83 16.32
C ALA A 301 2.57 4.45 15.88
N ALA A 302 2.73 3.39 15.07
CA ALA A 302 4.02 2.97 14.56
C ALA A 302 4.63 4.00 13.58
N LEU A 303 3.80 4.62 12.73
CA LEU A 303 4.24 5.70 11.84
C LEU A 303 4.72 6.92 12.63
N ASP A 304 3.98 7.33 13.66
CA ASP A 304 4.37 8.44 14.54
C ASP A 304 5.67 8.12 15.29
N ALA A 305 5.79 6.92 15.86
CA ALA A 305 6.99 6.47 16.54
C ALA A 305 8.23 6.41 15.63
N ALA A 306 8.02 6.10 14.34
CA ALA A 306 9.07 6.09 13.32
C ALA A 306 9.42 7.49 12.77
N GLY A 307 8.71 8.55 13.19
CA GLY A 307 8.85 9.89 12.63
C GLY A 307 8.33 10.02 11.19
N LEU A 308 7.50 9.09 10.74
CA LEU A 308 6.96 9.02 9.38
C LEU A 308 5.49 9.46 9.28
N GLY A 309 4.80 9.73 10.39
CA GLY A 309 3.37 10.09 10.43
C GLY A 309 3.00 11.24 9.50
N GLU A 310 3.69 12.38 9.60
CA GLU A 310 3.45 13.56 8.74
C GLU A 310 3.87 13.37 7.28
N ARG A 311 4.62 12.30 6.98
CA ARG A 311 5.21 12.02 5.66
C ARG A 311 4.53 10.88 4.92
N THR A 312 3.58 10.21 5.57
CA THR A 312 2.95 9.01 5.06
C THR A 312 1.47 9.23 4.93
N THR A 313 0.95 9.16 3.71
CA THR A 313 -0.49 9.07 3.50
C THR A 313 -0.91 7.61 3.66
N VAL A 314 -1.88 7.35 4.53
CA VAL A 314 -2.56 6.05 4.61
C VAL A 314 -3.94 6.21 3.96
N ALA A 315 -4.23 5.38 2.95
CA ALA A 315 -5.44 5.43 2.15
C ALA A 315 -6.16 4.08 2.14
#